data_AF-A0A510PMU0-F1
#
_entry.id   AF-A0A510PMU0-F1
#
_cell.length_a   1.000
_cell.length_b   1.000
_cell.length_c   1.000
_cell.angle_alpha   90.00
_cell.angle_beta   90.00
_cell.angle_gamma   90.00
#
_symmetry.space_group_name_H-M   'P 1'
#
loop_
_entity.id
_entity.type
_entity.pdbx_description
1 polymer ?
#
loop_
_entity_poly.entity_id
_entity_poly.type
_entity_poly.pdbx_seq_one_letter_code
_entity_poly.pdbx_strand_id
1 'polypeptide(L)'
;ILPFVVWKRGKYYLKVDKNGTSQECPNCGAITGKKALSERVHRCDSCGNIEPRDTASAKVIENRGKNAVGLTVLENARGGDLTGILQLNQVDLVKSLRTENPPLHRASG
;
A
#
# COMPACT_ATOMS: atom_id res chain seq x y z
N ILE A 1 -0.72 -14.01 14.50
CA ILE A 1 0.61 -13.61 15.00
C ILE A 1 0.97 -12.14 14.72
N LEU A 2 0.90 -11.65 13.47
CA LEU A 2 1.38 -10.32 13.11
C LEU A 2 0.68 -9.14 13.85
N PRO A 3 -0.66 -9.11 13.99
CA PRO A 3 -1.33 -8.03 14.73
C PRO A 3 -0.89 -7.93 16.20
N PHE A 4 -0.74 -9.09 16.86
CA PHE A 4 -0.29 -9.16 18.24
C PHE A 4 1.14 -8.64 18.43
N VAL A 5 2.06 -9.03 17.53
CA VAL A 5 3.44 -8.57 17.56
C VAL A 5 3.55 -7.06 17.31
N VAL A 6 2.75 -6.55 16.38
CA VAL A 6 2.68 -5.11 16.07
C VAL A 6 2.18 -4.32 17.27
N TRP A 7 1.10 -4.76 17.91
CA TRP A 7 0.59 -4.17 19.14
C TRP A 7 1.65 -4.18 20.26
N LYS A 8 2.28 -5.33 20.53
CA LYS A 8 3.35 -5.44 21.54
C LYS A 8 4.53 -4.49 21.30
N ARG A 9 4.77 -4.09 20.05
CA ARG A 9 5.87 -3.19 19.65
C ARG A 9 5.43 -1.74 19.43
N GLY A 10 4.16 -1.40 19.72
CA GLY A 10 3.62 -0.04 19.49
C GLY A 10 3.73 0.40 18.03
N LYS A 11 3.54 -0.53 17.08
CA LYS A 11 3.54 -0.24 15.64
C LYS A 11 2.10 -0.18 15.13
N TYR A 12 1.93 0.35 13.92
CA TYR A 12 0.63 0.38 13.24
C TYR A 12 0.44 -0.87 12.38
N TYR A 13 -0.78 -1.41 12.37
CA TYR A 13 -1.16 -2.53 11.51
C TYR A 13 -2.46 -2.21 10.77
N LEU A 14 -2.47 -2.45 9.47
CA LEU A 14 -3.65 -2.27 8.63
C LEU A 14 -3.77 -3.47 7.69
N LYS A 15 -4.99 -4.01 7.59
CA LYS A 15 -5.34 -4.96 6.54
C LYS A 15 -5.86 -4.18 5.35
N VAL A 16 -5.32 -4.49 4.17
CA VAL A 16 -5.83 -4.01 2.88
C VAL A 16 -6.28 -5.19 2.05
N ASP A 17 -7.03 -4.94 0.98
CA ASP A 17 -7.37 -5.99 0.03
C ASP A 17 -6.09 -6.60 -0.55
N LYS A 18 -6.03 -7.93 -0.56
CA LYS A 18 -4.88 -8.71 -1.08
C LYS A 18 -5.11 -9.22 -2.51
N ASN A 19 -6.33 -9.11 -3.02
CA ASN A 19 -6.71 -9.74 -4.27
C ASN A 19 -6.08 -9.02 -5.47
N GLY A 20 -5.66 -9.80 -6.47
CA GLY A 20 -5.14 -9.28 -7.74
C GLY A 20 -3.78 -8.58 -7.68
N THR A 21 -3.06 -8.60 -6.55
CA THR A 21 -1.80 -7.84 -6.38
C THR A 21 -0.68 -8.24 -7.34
N SER A 22 -0.68 -9.48 -7.85
CA SER A 22 0.27 -9.95 -8.86
C SER A 22 -0.09 -9.54 -10.29
N GLN A 23 -1.27 -8.96 -10.49
CA GLN A 23 -1.83 -8.59 -11.79
C GLN A 23 -1.92 -7.07 -11.93
N GLU A 24 -2.15 -6.34 -10.83
CA GLU A 24 -2.16 -4.89 -10.82
C GLU A 24 -0.75 -4.31 -10.97
N CYS A 25 -0.60 -3.32 -11.84
CA CYS A 25 0.64 -2.58 -11.98
C CYS A 25 0.78 -1.55 -10.84
N PRO A 26 1.85 -1.57 -10.03
CA PRO A 26 2.02 -0.63 -8.94
C PRO A 26 2.24 0.83 -9.40
N ASN A 27 2.64 1.03 -10.67
CA ASN A 27 2.93 2.34 -11.23
C ASN A 27 1.70 3.04 -11.81
N CYS A 28 0.81 2.29 -12.48
CA CYS A 28 -0.32 2.89 -13.21
C CYS A 28 -1.69 2.25 -12.89
N GLY A 29 -1.75 1.24 -12.03
CA GLY A 29 -3.00 0.54 -11.66
C GLY A 29 -3.56 -0.39 -12.74
N ALA A 30 -2.94 -0.49 -13.91
CA ALA A 30 -3.42 -1.36 -14.99
C ALA A 30 -3.41 -2.85 -14.59
N ILE A 31 -4.45 -3.58 -14.95
CA ILE A 31 -4.53 -5.03 -14.77
C ILE A 31 -3.82 -5.72 -15.94
N THR A 32 -2.66 -6.30 -15.65
CA THR A 32 -1.76 -6.95 -16.61
C THR A 32 -2.09 -8.44 -16.86
N GLY A 33 -3.27 -8.90 -16.43
CA GLY A 33 -3.72 -10.28 -16.63
C GLY A 33 -3.12 -11.32 -15.66
N LYS A 34 -3.61 -12.56 -15.78
CA LYS A 34 -3.16 -13.71 -14.97
C LYS A 34 -1.76 -14.14 -15.38
N LYS A 35 -0.95 -14.49 -14.39
CA LYS A 35 0.45 -14.93 -14.57
C LYS A 35 0.61 -16.36 -14.09
N ALA A 36 1.48 -17.12 -14.75
CA ALA A 36 1.90 -18.42 -14.26
C ALA A 36 2.79 -18.25 -13.02
N LEU A 37 2.82 -19.25 -12.13
CA LEU A 37 3.69 -19.19 -10.95
C LEU A 37 5.18 -19.08 -11.31
N SER A 38 5.58 -19.64 -12.45
CA SER A 38 6.92 -19.56 -13.04
C SER A 38 7.30 -18.16 -13.54
N GLU A 39 6.33 -17.27 -13.76
CA GLU A 39 6.58 -15.92 -14.24
C GLU A 39 7.02 -15.02 -13.08
N ARG A 40 8.34 -14.78 -12.96
CA ARG A 40 8.94 -14.05 -11.82
C ARG A 40 9.10 -12.55 -12.06
N VAL A 41 8.82 -12.07 -13.26
CA VAL A 41 8.96 -10.66 -13.65
C VAL A 41 7.58 -10.09 -13.95
N HIS A 42 7.24 -8.95 -13.36
CA HIS A 42 6.12 -8.13 -13.76
C HIS A 42 6.54 -7.25 -14.94
N ARG A 43 5.76 -7.28 -16.02
CA ARG A 43 5.89 -6.36 -17.16
C ARG A 43 4.52 -5.73 -17.39
N CYS A 44 4.49 -4.41 -17.47
CA CYS A 44 3.26 -3.67 -17.74
C CYS A 44 3.30 -3.07 -19.14
N ASP A 45 2.44 -3.53 -20.02
CA ASP A 45 2.36 -3.01 -21.39
C ASP A 45 1.74 -1.60 -21.46
N SER A 46 1.01 -1.19 -20.42
CA SER A 46 0.35 0.12 -20.36
C SER A 46 1.32 1.26 -20.03
N CYS A 47 2.34 1.03 -19.20
CA CYS A 47 3.28 2.08 -18.76
C CYS A 47 4.76 1.71 -18.88
N GLY A 48 5.09 0.49 -19.31
CA GLY A 48 6.46 0.01 -19.47
C GLY A 48 7.18 -0.38 -18.17
N ASN A 49 6.50 -0.39 -17.01
CA ASN A 49 7.15 -0.79 -15.75
C ASN A 49 7.58 -2.27 -15.79
N ILE A 50 8.84 -2.53 -15.44
CA ILE A 50 9.42 -3.88 -15.39
C ILE A 50 10.16 -4.04 -14.06
N GLU A 51 9.71 -5.00 -13.25
CA GLU A 51 10.32 -5.30 -11.95
C GLU A 51 9.99 -6.74 -11.51
N PRO A 52 10.61 -7.30 -10.45
CA PRO A 52 10.22 -8.60 -9.92
C PRO A 52 8.74 -8.61 -9.49
N ARG A 53 8.02 -9.71 -9.79
CA ARG A 53 6.58 -9.85 -9.51
C ARG A 53 6.25 -9.63 -8.02
N ASP A 54 7.10 -10.13 -7.14
CA ASP A 54 6.86 -10.03 -5.69
C ASP A 54 7.07 -8.59 -5.19
N THR A 55 8.05 -7.87 -5.74
CA THR A 55 8.26 -6.44 -5.47
C THR A 55 7.08 -5.60 -5.97
N ALA A 56 6.59 -5.87 -7.19
CA ALA A 56 5.41 -5.20 -7.72
C ALA A 56 4.18 -5.42 -6.82
N SER A 57 3.95 -6.68 -6.41
CA SER A 57 2.82 -7.04 -5.54
C SER A 57 2.90 -6.36 -4.17
N ALA A 58 4.12 -6.23 -3.61
CA ALA A 58 4.34 -5.53 -2.35
C ALA A 58 4.04 -4.02 -2.47
N LYS A 59 4.46 -3.38 -3.57
CA LYS A 59 4.13 -1.97 -3.85
C LYS A 59 2.63 -1.74 -4.03
N VAL A 60 1.90 -2.66 -4.67
CA VAL A 60 0.43 -2.57 -4.75
C VAL A 60 -0.20 -2.56 -3.35
N ILE A 61 0.24 -3.46 -2.45
CA ILE A 61 -0.23 -3.48 -1.05
C ILE A 61 0.12 -2.18 -0.32
N GLU A 62 1.33 -1.66 -0.52
CA GLU A 62 1.76 -0.38 0.05
C GLU A 62 0.87 0.77 -0.43
N ASN A 63 0.62 0.87 -1.74
CA ASN A 63 -0.23 1.91 -2.33
C ASN A 63 -1.66 1.84 -1.80
N ARG A 64 -2.24 0.63 -1.70
CA ARG A 64 -3.55 0.41 -1.07
C ARG A 64 -3.54 0.86 0.39
N GLY A 65 -2.46 0.59 1.12
CA GLY A 65 -2.28 1.03 2.51
C GLY A 65 -2.22 2.54 2.65
N LYS A 66 -1.42 3.20 1.80
CA LYS A 66 -1.32 4.67 1.74
C LYS A 66 -2.68 5.31 1.43
N ASN A 67 -3.40 4.80 0.43
CA ASN A 67 -4.71 5.31 0.06
C ASN A 67 -5.73 5.13 1.20
N ALA A 68 -5.73 3.97 1.87
CA ALA A 68 -6.64 3.68 2.98
C ALA A 68 -6.43 4.59 4.20
N VAL A 69 -5.21 5.12 4.40
CA VAL A 69 -4.91 6.08 5.48
C VAL A 69 -5.02 7.54 5.05
N GLY A 70 -5.53 7.81 3.84
CA GLY A 70 -5.67 9.17 3.30
C GLY A 70 -4.35 9.80 2.82
N LEU A 71 -3.29 8.99 2.65
CA LEU A 71 -2.03 9.41 2.05
C LEU A 71 -2.08 9.17 0.54
N THR A 72 -3.04 9.79 -0.15
CA THR A 72 -3.03 9.81 -1.61
C THR A 72 -1.91 10.74 -2.07
N VAL A 73 -0.77 10.16 -2.47
CA VAL A 73 0.24 10.90 -3.22
C VAL A 73 -0.37 11.17 -4.58
N LEU A 74 -0.87 12.39 -4.79
CA LEU A 74 -1.02 12.91 -6.14
C LEU A 74 0.40 13.04 -6.69
N GLU A 75 0.87 12.03 -7.42
CA GLU A 75 1.98 12.23 -8.35
C GLU A 75 1.48 13.19 -9.42
N ASN A 76 1.70 14.49 -9.18
CA ASN A 76 1.45 15.52 -10.16
C ASN A 76 2.28 15.19 -11.40
N ALA A 77 1.58 14.89 -12.50
CA ALA A 77 2.15 14.98 -13.83
C ALA A 77 2.87 16.33 -13.94
N ARG A 78 4.09 16.33 -14.48
CA ARG A 78 4.93 17.53 -14.63
C ARG A 78 4.12 18.66 -15.28
N GLY A 79 3.86 19.72 -14.53
CA GLY A 79 3.40 21.00 -15.06
C GLY A 79 2.28 21.65 -14.23
N GLY A 80 2.58 22.79 -13.62
CA GLY A 80 1.58 23.77 -13.22
C GLY A 80 1.23 23.82 -11.72
N ASP A 81 1.81 24.83 -11.08
CA ASP A 81 1.19 25.73 -10.09
C ASP A 81 0.43 25.19 -8.85
N LEU A 82 1.01 25.53 -7.69
CA LEU A 82 0.40 25.81 -6.38
C LEU A 82 -0.99 25.21 -6.08
N THR A 83 -1.02 24.04 -5.45
CA THR A 83 -2.07 23.73 -4.47
C THR A 83 -1.42 23.21 -3.20
N GLY A 84 -1.59 23.95 -2.10
CA GLY A 84 -1.07 23.59 -0.79
C GLY A 84 -1.78 22.35 -0.26
N ILE A 85 -1.31 21.17 -0.63
CA ILE A 85 -1.56 19.97 0.16
C ILE A 85 -0.62 20.10 1.35
N LEU A 86 -1.18 20.25 2.55
CA LEU A 86 -0.43 20.09 3.79
C LEU A 86 0.13 18.67 3.73
N GLN A 87 1.40 18.54 3.36
CA GLN A 87 2.11 17.28 3.33
C GLN A 87 2.24 16.88 4.79
N LEU A 88 1.17 16.29 5.36
CA LEU A 88 1.21 15.70 6.69
C LEU A 88 2.38 14.74 6.64
N ASN A 89 3.41 15.08 7.41
CA ASN A 89 4.61 14.27 7.41
C ASN A 89 4.17 12.84 7.77
N GLN A 90 4.70 11.87 7.03
CA GLN A 90 4.31 10.47 7.16
C GLN A 90 4.42 9.96 8.60
N VAL A 91 5.25 10.62 9.41
CA VAL A 91 5.50 10.32 10.82
C VAL A 91 4.31 10.68 11.71
N ASP A 92 3.69 11.84 11.54
CA ASP A 92 2.63 12.34 12.42
C ASP A 92 1.29 11.65 12.16
N LEU A 93 0.97 11.33 10.90
CA LEU A 93 -0.17 10.48 10.55
C LEU A 93 0.00 9.07 11.15
N VAL A 94 1.20 8.51 11.09
CA VAL A 94 1.46 7.18 11.69
C VAL A 94 1.41 7.23 13.22
N LYS A 95 1.69 8.37 13.87
CA LYS A 95 1.52 8.52 15.33
C LYS A 95 0.04 8.51 15.72
N SER A 96 -0.82 9.26 15.04
CA SER A 96 -2.27 9.29 15.32
C SER A 96 -2.93 7.94 15.03
N LEU A 97 -2.54 7.27 13.96
CA LEU A 97 -3.06 5.95 13.63
C LEU A 97 -2.64 4.85 14.62
N ARG A 98 -1.52 5.01 15.34
CA ARG A 98 -1.11 4.08 16.41
C ARG A 98 -2.00 4.20 17.65
N THR A 99 -2.51 5.39 17.95
CA THR A 99 -3.43 5.58 19.08
C THR A 99 -4.82 5.00 18.82
N GLU A 100 -5.22 4.91 17.55
CA GLU A 100 -6.53 4.39 17.12
C GLU A 100 -6.56 2.89 16.83
N ASN A 101 -5.44 2.18 17.04
CA ASN A 101 -5.35 0.73 16.89
C ASN A 101 -5.38 0.07 18.29
N PRO A 102 -6.52 0.09 19.03
CA PRO A 102 -6.62 -0.54 20.33
C PRO A 102 -6.37 -2.06 20.20
N PRO A 103 -6.00 -2.74 21.30
CA PRO A 103 -5.78 -4.18 21.27
C PRO A 103 -6.99 -4.87 20.63
N LEU A 104 -6.74 -5.87 19.79
CA LEU A 104 -7.76 -6.84 19.40
C LEU A 104 -8.45 -7.27 20.70
N HIS A 105 -9.68 -6.81 20.92
CA HIS A 105 -10.44 -7.18 22.11
C HIS A 105 -10.34 -8.69 22.23
N ARG A 106 -10.04 -9.17 23.45
CA ARG A 106 -10.24 -10.57 23.82
C ARG A 106 -11.56 -10.99 23.19
N ALA A 107 -11.51 -11.97 22.28
CA ALA A 107 -12.69 -12.74 21.98
C ALA A 107 -13.12 -13.34 23.32
N SER A 108 -14.12 -12.72 23.94
CA SER A 108 -14.87 -13.29 25.04
C SER A 108 -15.82 -14.31 24.42
N GLY A 109 -15.76 -15.57 24.87
CA GLY A 109 -16.64 -16.66 24.45
C GLY A 109 -15.85 -17.88 24.03
#